data_AF-A0A968ATE0-F1
#
_entry.id   AF-A0A968ATE0-F1
#
_cell.length_a   1.000
_cell.length_b   1.000
_cell.length_c   1.000
_cell.angle_alpha   90.00
_cell.angle_beta   90.00
_cell.angle_gamma   90.00
#
_symmetry.space_group_name_H-M   'P 1'
#
loop_
_entity.id
_entity.type
_entity.pdbx_description
1 polymer ?
#
loop_
_entity_poly.entity_id
_entity_poly.type
_entity_poly.pdbx_seq_one_letter_code
_entity_poly.pdbx_strand_id
1 'polypeptide(L)'
;HKLHIEDIGFTCLDCHSNAETHARASIPNIEFCGGCHDDTEVENPEESKVAEHVNNDIQIKWVQVHKVPDYAYFSHRRHVKLAQIECETCHGEVSQMENPFVSPFPSMKMSWCMDCHTERGVTNDCYACHR
;
A
#
# COMPACT_ATOMS: atom_id res chain seq x y z
N HIS A 1 -5.83 7.35 -5.55
CA HIS A 1 -6.61 6.25 -4.93
C HIS A 1 -8.10 6.52 -5.03
N LYS A 2 -8.55 7.75 -4.71
CA LYS A 2 -9.93 8.22 -4.84
C LYS A 2 -10.72 7.68 -6.03
N LEU A 3 -10.30 8.02 -7.25
CA LEU A 3 -10.96 7.56 -8.50
C LEU A 3 -11.18 6.03 -8.53
N HIS A 4 -10.14 5.25 -8.24
CA HIS A 4 -10.21 3.79 -8.32
C HIS A 4 -11.08 3.16 -7.22
N ILE A 5 -11.18 3.78 -6.05
CA ILE A 5 -11.94 3.25 -4.92
C ILE A 5 -13.38 3.77 -4.93
N GLU A 6 -13.57 5.09 -5.05
CA GLU A 6 -14.89 5.73 -4.99
C GLU A 6 -15.67 5.58 -6.30
N ASP A 7 -15.04 5.81 -7.45
CA ASP A 7 -15.76 5.88 -8.73
C ASP A 7 -15.81 4.52 -9.45
N ILE A 8 -14.72 3.73 -9.37
CA ILE A 8 -14.67 2.38 -9.98
C ILE A 8 -15.14 1.28 -9.03
N GLY A 9 -15.04 1.50 -7.72
CA GLY A 9 -15.49 0.54 -6.70
C GLY A 9 -14.49 -0.55 -6.34
N PHE A 10 -13.19 -0.35 -6.60
CA PHE A 10 -12.15 -1.27 -6.11
C PHE A 10 -11.99 -1.17 -4.59
N THR A 11 -11.60 -2.29 -4.01
CA THR A 11 -11.16 -2.41 -2.63
C THR A 11 -9.64 -2.31 -2.53
N CYS A 12 -9.13 -2.07 -1.33
CA CYS A 12 -7.69 -2.03 -1.07
C CYS A 12 -6.97 -3.31 -1.53
N LEU A 13 -7.62 -4.47 -1.41
CA LEU A 13 -7.01 -5.78 -1.64
C LEU A 13 -6.99 -6.20 -3.12
N ASP A 14 -7.74 -5.51 -3.99
CA ASP A 14 -7.72 -5.80 -5.43
C ASP A 14 -6.34 -5.49 -6.02
N CYS A 15 -5.73 -4.38 -5.59
CA CYS A 15 -4.38 -3.99 -5.97
C CYS A 15 -3.31 -4.52 -4.99
N HIS A 16 -3.60 -4.49 -3.68
CA HIS A 16 -2.66 -4.87 -2.63
C HIS A 16 -2.87 -6.30 -2.11
N SER A 17 -3.08 -7.24 -3.04
CA SER A 17 -3.48 -8.64 -2.81
C SER A 17 -2.66 -9.42 -1.77
N ASN A 18 -1.38 -9.09 -1.58
CA ASN A 18 -0.51 -9.77 -0.63
C ASN A 18 -0.64 -9.28 0.81
N ALA A 19 -1.42 -8.22 1.08
CA ALA A 19 -1.54 -7.65 2.42
C ALA A 19 -2.04 -8.67 3.46
N GLU A 20 -2.95 -9.57 3.09
CA GLU A 20 -3.46 -10.59 4.01
C GLU A 20 -2.57 -11.84 4.11
N THR A 21 -1.68 -12.07 3.15
CA THR A 21 -1.01 -13.37 2.95
C THR A 21 0.50 -13.31 3.20
N HIS A 22 1.13 -12.16 3.02
CA HIS A 22 2.58 -12.00 3.10
C HIS A 22 3.01 -10.88 4.04
N ALA A 23 4.33 -10.74 4.23
CA ALA A 23 4.89 -9.68 5.06
C ALA A 23 4.78 -8.29 4.39
N ARG A 24 4.88 -8.23 3.08
CA ARG A 24 4.74 -7.00 2.28
C ARG A 24 3.42 -7.03 1.54
N ALA A 25 2.67 -5.94 1.61
CA ALA A 25 1.60 -5.68 0.65
C ALA A 25 2.23 -5.61 -0.76
N SER A 26 1.57 -6.22 -1.74
CA SER A 26 1.97 -6.14 -3.14
C SER A 26 1.65 -4.75 -3.66
N ILE A 27 2.38 -4.32 -4.68
CA ILE A 27 1.94 -3.26 -5.59
C ILE A 27 1.57 -3.98 -6.89
N PRO A 28 0.46 -3.62 -7.56
CA PRO A 28 0.02 -4.31 -8.77
C PRO A 28 1.09 -4.23 -9.86
N ASN A 29 1.19 -5.32 -10.63
CA ASN A 29 1.97 -5.38 -11.87
C ASN A 29 1.31 -4.47 -12.94
N ILE A 30 2.08 -3.99 -13.92
CA ILE A 30 1.56 -3.21 -15.05
C ILE A 30 0.40 -3.90 -15.78
N GLU A 31 0.41 -5.25 -15.85
CA GLU A 31 -0.66 -6.05 -16.43
C GLU A 31 -2.03 -5.80 -15.79
N PHE A 32 -2.07 -5.54 -14.47
CA PHE A 32 -3.32 -5.21 -13.78
C PHE A 32 -3.88 -3.88 -14.29
N CYS A 33 -3.01 -2.88 -14.53
CA CYS A 33 -3.40 -1.61 -15.12
C CYS A 33 -3.93 -1.80 -16.54
N GLY A 34 -3.30 -2.68 -17.32
CA GLY A 34 -3.69 -3.01 -18.69
C GLY A 34 -5.04 -3.74 -18.82
N GLY A 35 -5.64 -4.18 -17.71
CA GLY A 35 -7.01 -4.68 -17.72
C GLY A 35 -8.04 -3.61 -18.13
N CYS A 36 -7.69 -2.32 -17.97
CA CYS A 36 -8.53 -1.19 -18.37
C CYS A 36 -7.78 -0.09 -19.16
N HIS A 37 -6.49 0.10 -18.90
CA HIS A 37 -5.68 1.19 -19.48
C HIS A 37 -4.75 0.68 -20.58
N ASP A 38 -5.30 0.17 -21.68
CA ASP A 38 -4.56 -0.22 -22.88
C ASP A 38 -4.63 0.83 -24.01
N ASP A 39 -5.62 1.72 -23.96
CA ASP A 39 -5.80 2.79 -24.93
C ASP A 39 -4.92 4.02 -24.64
N THR A 40 -4.13 4.42 -25.62
CA THR A 40 -3.28 5.63 -25.55
C THR A 40 -4.03 6.90 -25.95
N GLU A 41 -5.15 6.79 -26.67
CA GLU A 41 -5.93 7.93 -27.20
C GLU A 41 -7.00 8.41 -26.21
N VAL A 42 -6.63 8.54 -24.94
CA VAL A 42 -7.50 9.02 -23.86
C VAL A 42 -7.36 10.54 -23.63
N GLU A 43 -8.39 11.16 -23.06
CA GLU A 43 -8.40 12.62 -22.82
C GLU A 43 -7.34 13.06 -21.79
N ASN A 44 -7.02 12.19 -20.82
CA ASN A 44 -6.09 12.51 -19.74
C ASN A 44 -4.65 12.13 -20.13
N PRO A 45 -3.72 13.10 -20.27
CA PRO A 45 -2.33 12.81 -20.63
C PRO A 45 -1.58 11.94 -19.62
N GLU A 46 -1.97 11.95 -18.34
CA GLU A 46 -1.35 11.09 -17.33
C GLU A 46 -1.79 9.63 -17.46
N GLU A 47 -3.01 9.39 -17.95
CA GLU A 47 -3.52 8.06 -18.24
C GLU A 47 -2.85 7.49 -19.50
N SER A 48 -2.67 8.29 -20.55
CA SER A 48 -1.93 7.87 -21.76
C SER A 48 -0.52 7.36 -21.44
N LYS A 49 0.17 7.94 -20.44
CA LYS A 49 1.48 7.45 -19.99
C LYS A 49 1.40 6.05 -19.38
N VAL A 50 0.34 5.74 -18.64
CA VAL A 50 0.12 4.39 -18.08
C VAL A 50 -0.15 3.42 -19.22
N ALA A 51 -0.99 3.78 -20.19
CA ALA A 51 -1.24 2.95 -21.37
C ALA A 51 0.03 2.69 -22.19
N GLU A 52 0.93 3.66 -22.33
CA GLU A 52 2.24 3.44 -22.94
C GLU A 52 3.08 2.41 -22.18
N HIS A 53 3.07 2.44 -20.84
CA HIS A 53 3.77 1.44 -20.03
C HIS A 53 3.15 0.06 -20.19
N VAL A 54 1.82 -0.03 -20.23
CA VAL A 54 1.07 -1.27 -20.49
C VAL A 54 1.45 -1.85 -21.85
N ASN A 55 1.36 -1.05 -22.91
CA ASN A 55 1.59 -1.49 -24.29
C ASN A 55 3.03 -1.92 -24.58
N ASN A 56 3.99 -1.40 -23.81
CA ASN A 56 5.39 -1.77 -23.92
C ASN A 56 5.87 -2.78 -22.86
N ASP A 57 4.97 -3.28 -22.00
CA ASP A 57 5.30 -4.17 -20.87
C ASP A 57 6.41 -3.59 -19.95
N ILE A 58 6.34 -2.28 -19.70
CA ILE A 58 7.30 -1.56 -18.86
C ILE A 58 6.71 -1.36 -17.46
N GLN A 59 7.39 -1.89 -16.45
CA GLN A 59 6.99 -1.69 -15.05
C GLN A 59 7.12 -0.24 -14.60
N ILE A 60 6.11 0.27 -13.89
CA ILE A 60 6.18 1.56 -13.23
C ILE A 60 7.18 1.49 -12.07
N LYS A 61 8.15 2.40 -12.05
CA LYS A 61 9.13 2.53 -10.98
C LYS A 61 8.55 3.34 -9.81
N TRP A 62 7.75 2.67 -9.00
CA TRP A 62 7.11 3.28 -7.83
C TRP A 62 8.13 3.78 -6.81
N VAL A 63 7.86 4.97 -6.25
CA VAL A 63 8.58 5.50 -5.09
C VAL A 63 7.87 5.03 -3.82
N GLN A 64 8.57 4.24 -3.02
CA GLN A 64 8.01 3.73 -1.76
C GLN A 64 8.02 4.84 -0.69
N VAL A 65 6.83 5.22 -0.22
CA VAL A 65 6.67 6.24 0.84
C VAL A 65 6.85 5.63 2.22
N HIS A 66 6.09 4.58 2.54
CA HIS A 66 6.16 3.91 3.84
C HIS A 66 7.24 2.82 3.82
N LYS A 67 8.35 3.09 4.49
CA LYS A 67 9.45 2.12 4.68
C LYS A 67 9.79 1.98 6.16
N VAL A 68 9.70 0.75 6.66
CA VAL A 68 10.30 0.35 7.94
C VAL A 68 11.79 0.07 7.69
N PRO A 69 12.72 0.48 8.58
CA PRO A 69 14.14 0.19 8.42
C PRO A 69 14.43 -1.30 8.27
N ASP A 70 15.46 -1.65 7.49
CA ASP A 70 15.72 -3.04 7.11
C ASP A 70 16.11 -3.96 8.29
N TYR A 71 16.56 -3.38 9.41
CA TYR A 71 16.83 -4.08 10.68
C TYR A 71 15.59 -4.31 11.55
N ALA A 72 14.40 -3.93 11.07
CA ALA A 72 13.13 -4.16 11.72
C ALA A 72 12.19 -4.91 10.76
N TYR A 73 11.64 -6.01 11.25
CA TYR A 73 10.72 -6.84 10.52
C TYR A 73 9.28 -6.42 10.75
N PHE A 74 8.60 -6.12 9.65
CA PHE A 74 7.18 -5.85 9.61
C PHE A 74 6.45 -6.89 8.75
N SER A 75 5.22 -7.25 9.14
CA SER A 75 4.42 -8.22 8.40
C SER A 75 2.96 -7.78 8.27
N HIS A 76 2.51 -7.47 7.06
CA HIS A 76 1.11 -7.12 6.80
C HIS A 76 0.15 -8.23 7.21
N ARG A 77 0.42 -9.50 6.86
CA ARG A 77 -0.41 -10.65 7.27
C ARG A 77 -0.68 -10.70 8.78
N ARG A 78 0.31 -10.38 9.62
CA ARG A 78 0.11 -10.36 11.08
C ARG A 78 -0.87 -9.27 11.51
N HIS A 79 -0.77 -8.08 10.93
CA HIS A 79 -1.58 -6.93 11.32
C HIS A 79 -2.97 -6.96 10.68
N VAL A 80 -3.04 -7.21 9.37
CA VAL A 80 -4.30 -7.22 8.62
C VAL A 80 -5.08 -8.51 8.87
N LYS A 81 -4.49 -9.68 8.58
CA LYS A 81 -5.25 -10.94 8.63
C LYS A 81 -5.46 -11.48 10.03
N LEU A 82 -4.41 -11.49 10.87
CA LEU A 82 -4.48 -12.12 12.19
C LEU A 82 -5.00 -11.17 13.27
N ALA A 83 -4.57 -9.91 13.26
CA ALA A 83 -4.99 -8.90 14.23
C ALA A 83 -6.20 -8.08 13.77
N GLN A 84 -6.67 -8.26 12.53
CA GLN A 84 -7.84 -7.57 11.96
C GLN A 84 -7.76 -6.05 12.13
N ILE A 85 -6.58 -5.49 11.85
CA ILE A 85 -6.34 -4.05 11.88
C ILE A 85 -6.73 -3.48 10.51
N GLU A 86 -7.66 -2.52 10.53
CA GLU A 86 -8.11 -1.78 9.34
C GLU A 86 -6.96 -0.98 8.71
N CYS A 87 -6.99 -0.85 7.37
CA CYS A 87 -5.93 -0.23 6.59
C CYS A 87 -5.68 1.23 7.00
N GLU A 88 -6.77 1.94 7.27
CA GLU A 88 -6.83 3.36 7.61
C GLU A 88 -6.15 3.65 8.96
N THR A 89 -6.06 2.66 9.85
CA THR A 89 -5.34 2.79 11.13
C THR A 89 -3.87 3.14 10.91
N CYS A 90 -3.26 2.55 9.87
CA CYS A 90 -1.85 2.71 9.55
C CYS A 90 -1.62 3.61 8.34
N HIS A 91 -2.55 3.71 7.40
CA HIS A 91 -2.36 4.48 6.17
C HIS A 91 -3.23 5.74 6.10
N GLY A 92 -4.13 5.97 7.05
CA GLY A 92 -5.10 7.07 6.99
C GLY A 92 -6.14 6.88 5.89
N GLU A 93 -6.87 7.95 5.58
CA GLU A 93 -7.97 7.97 4.59
C GLU A 93 -7.46 7.96 3.14
N VAL A 94 -6.64 6.97 2.78
CA VAL A 94 -6.08 6.81 1.42
C VAL A 94 -7.16 6.65 0.36
N SER A 95 -8.30 6.09 0.73
CA SER A 95 -9.47 5.93 -0.12
C SER A 95 -9.92 7.26 -0.73
N GLN A 96 -9.77 8.38 -0.01
CA GLN A 96 -10.21 9.70 -0.45
C GLN A 96 -9.09 10.54 -1.09
N MET A 97 -7.87 9.98 -1.19
CA MET A 97 -6.71 10.73 -1.66
C MET A 97 -6.60 10.75 -3.18
N GLU A 98 -6.61 11.96 -3.72
CA GLU A 98 -6.30 12.25 -5.13
C GLU A 98 -4.80 12.09 -5.40
N ASN A 99 -3.95 12.60 -4.50
CA ASN A 99 -2.50 12.50 -4.58
C ASN A 99 -1.93 11.59 -3.49
N PRO A 100 -0.87 10.80 -3.78
CA PRO A 100 -0.23 9.96 -2.78
C PRO A 100 0.47 10.81 -1.71
N PHE A 101 0.75 10.18 -0.56
CA PHE A 101 1.56 10.78 0.49
C PHE A 101 2.93 11.22 -0.01
N VAL A 102 3.39 12.38 0.45
CA VAL A 102 4.79 12.82 0.27
C VAL A 102 5.70 12.36 1.41
N SER A 103 5.12 11.91 2.53
CA SER A 103 5.82 11.40 3.69
C SER A 103 5.00 10.32 4.40
N PRO A 104 5.64 9.39 5.14
CA PRO A 104 4.92 8.35 5.87
C PRO A 104 3.88 8.94 6.84
N PHE A 105 2.66 8.43 6.74
CA PHE A 105 1.62 8.59 7.74
C PHE A 105 1.25 7.21 8.31
N PRO A 106 1.26 7.00 9.64
CA PRO A 106 1.91 7.85 10.63
C PRO A 106 3.43 7.86 10.40
N SER A 107 4.18 8.53 11.26
CA SER A 107 5.64 8.70 11.10
C SER A 107 6.47 7.39 11.02
N MET A 108 5.85 6.21 11.17
CA MET A 108 6.48 4.88 11.18
C MET A 108 7.67 4.79 12.16
N LYS A 109 7.65 5.61 13.21
CA LYS A 109 8.61 5.58 14.30
C LYS A 109 8.29 4.40 15.23
N MET A 110 9.35 3.86 15.85
CA MET A 110 9.22 2.78 16.83
C MET A 110 8.20 3.09 17.92
N SER A 111 8.18 4.33 18.45
CA SER A 111 7.23 4.72 19.50
C SER A 111 5.78 4.48 19.10
N TRP A 112 5.40 4.83 17.86
CA TRP A 112 4.04 4.62 17.39
C TRP A 112 3.65 3.14 17.37
N CYS A 113 4.56 2.27 16.92
CA CYS A 113 4.33 0.82 16.95
C CYS A 113 4.17 0.31 18.38
N MET A 114 5.05 0.75 19.30
CA MET A 114 5.06 0.33 20.70
C MET A 114 3.82 0.82 21.46
N ASP A 115 3.36 2.02 21.17
CA ASP A 115 2.13 2.60 21.75
C ASP A 115 0.92 1.77 21.32
N CYS A 116 0.76 1.54 20.01
CA CYS A 116 -0.32 0.70 19.47
C CYS A 116 -0.29 -0.74 20.02
N HIS A 117 0.91 -1.32 20.15
CA HIS A 117 1.08 -2.64 20.75
C HIS A 117 0.70 -2.67 22.24
N THR A 118 1.05 -1.62 22.99
CA THR A 118 0.69 -1.49 24.41
C THR A 118 -0.82 -1.40 24.58
N GLU A 119 -1.48 -0.55 23.79
CA GLU A 119 -2.93 -0.37 23.80
C GLU A 119 -3.68 -1.68 23.51
N ARG A 120 -3.11 -2.52 22.65
CA ARG A 120 -3.69 -3.82 22.27
C ARG A 120 -3.20 -4.99 23.11
N GLY A 121 -2.35 -4.76 24.11
CA GLY A 121 -1.83 -5.80 25.00
C GLY A 121 -0.98 -6.86 24.30
N VAL A 122 -0.30 -6.50 23.21
CA VAL A 122 0.60 -7.40 22.46
C VAL A 122 2.07 -7.10 22.74
N THR A 123 2.95 -8.00 22.31
CA THR A 123 4.38 -7.94 22.67
C THR A 123 5.07 -6.67 22.18
N ASN A 124 5.88 -6.11 23.08
CA ASN A 124 6.80 -5.00 22.83
C ASN A 124 8.26 -5.44 22.99
N ASP A 125 8.52 -6.75 22.91
CA ASP A 125 9.87 -7.30 22.93
C ASP A 125 10.66 -6.83 21.70
N CYS A 126 11.82 -6.24 21.94
CA CYS A 126 12.74 -5.78 20.91
C CYS A 126 13.04 -6.86 19.87
N TYR A 127 13.25 -8.11 20.29
CA TYR A 127 13.59 -9.23 19.41
C TYR A 127 12.41 -9.74 18.57
N ALA A 128 11.17 -9.36 18.91
CA ALA A 128 10.01 -9.68 18.08
C ALA A 128 10.03 -8.90 16.75
N CYS A 129 10.68 -7.73 16.75
CA CYS A 129 10.76 -6.81 15.63
C CYS A 129 12.17 -6.76 15.02
N HIS A 130 13.22 -6.79 15.83
CA HIS A 130 14.60 -6.63 15.36
C HIS A 130 15.27 -7.97 15.09
N ARG A 131 15.72 -8.16 13.85
CA ARG A 131 16.40 -9.37 13.37
C ARG A 131 17.26 -9.10 12.15
#